data_AF-A0A955HZQ5-F1
#
_entry.id   AF-A0A955HZQ5-F1
#
_cell.length_a   1.000
_cell.length_b   1.000
_cell.length_c   1.000
_cell.angle_alpha   90.00
_cell.angle_beta   90.00
_cell.angle_gamma   90.00
#
_symmetry.space_group_name_H-M   'P 1'
#
loop_
_entity.id
_entity.type
_entity.pdbx_description
1 polymer ?
#
loop_
_entity_poly.entity_id
_entity_poly.type
_entity_poly.pdbx_seq_one_letter_code
_entity_poly.pdbx_strand_id
1 'polypeptide(L)'
;IEREVLDERIHARVMNMVHEGLVQEVEQLLQEYPRDLPSFSGIGYAEVIRYLDGLVTKEALIEEIAAHTRQYARRQWSWWRRESRIQQVATSEEAVPIVQGLLEKGRT
;
A
#
# COMPACT_ATOMS: atom_id res chain seq x y z
N ILE A 1 -8.68 -13.36 -4.03
CA ILE A 1 -9.24 -12.78 -2.78
C ILE A 1 -10.52 -12.08 -3.18
N GLU A 2 -11.61 -12.33 -2.46
CA GLU A 2 -12.87 -11.64 -2.66
C GLU A 2 -12.72 -10.14 -2.36
N ARG A 3 -13.49 -9.29 -3.04
CA ARG A 3 -13.26 -7.83 -2.99
C ARG A 3 -13.51 -7.27 -1.59
N GLU A 4 -14.54 -7.78 -0.95
CA GLU A 4 -14.98 -7.43 0.40
C GLU A 4 -13.88 -7.76 1.42
N VAL A 5 -13.32 -8.98 1.33
CA VAL A 5 -12.19 -9.42 2.18
C VAL A 5 -10.95 -8.55 1.99
N LEU A 6 -10.68 -8.11 0.75
CA LEU A 6 -9.56 -7.20 0.47
C LEU A 6 -9.81 -5.82 1.09
N ASP A 7 -11.03 -5.29 0.95
CA ASP A 7 -11.40 -3.97 1.46
C ASP A 7 -11.32 -3.95 3.01
N GLU A 8 -11.75 -5.02 3.69
CA GLU A 8 -11.62 -5.20 5.15
C GLU A 8 -10.15 -5.25 5.59
N ARG A 9 -9.32 -6.05 4.90
CA ARG A 9 -7.89 -6.14 5.20
C ARG A 9 -7.17 -4.81 5.02
N ILE A 10 -7.53 -4.05 3.99
CA ILE A 10 -6.98 -2.72 3.75
C ILE A 10 -7.35 -1.79 4.92
N HIS A 11 -8.61 -1.76 5.33
CA HIS A 11 -9.07 -0.91 6.43
C HIS A 11 -8.36 -1.24 7.75
N ALA A 12 -8.33 -2.52 8.11
CA ALA A 12 -7.62 -3.00 9.30
C ALA A 12 -6.13 -2.65 9.27
N ARG A 13 -5.47 -2.79 8.11
CA ARG A 13 -4.05 -2.41 7.96
C ARG A 13 -3.85 -0.91 8.18
N VAL A 14 -4.70 -0.06 7.61
CA VAL A 14 -4.60 1.40 7.77
C VAL A 14 -4.82 1.83 9.21
N MET A 15 -5.82 1.25 9.88
CA MET A 15 -6.04 1.46 11.31
C MET A 15 -4.79 1.13 12.12
N ASN A 16 -4.16 -0.02 11.85
CA ASN A 16 -2.93 -0.43 12.52
C ASN A 16 -1.78 0.53 12.21
N MET A 17 -1.58 0.97 10.96
CA MET A 17 -0.53 1.94 10.61
C MET A 17 -0.66 3.24 11.41
N VAL A 18 -1.88 3.78 11.52
CA VAL A 18 -2.14 5.00 12.29
C VAL A 18 -1.94 4.76 13.79
N HIS A 19 -2.30 3.59 14.31
CA HIS A 19 -2.07 3.21 15.70
C HIS A 19 -0.59 3.01 16.02
N GLU A 20 0.19 2.44 15.11
CA GLU A 20 1.61 2.13 15.25
C GLU A 20 2.54 3.33 15.06
N GLY A 21 1.99 4.49 14.68
CA GLY A 21 2.72 5.75 14.74
C GLY A 21 2.98 6.42 13.39
N LEU A 22 2.20 6.10 12.33
CA LEU A 22 2.35 6.74 11.03
C LEU A 22 2.32 8.27 11.11
N VAL A 23 1.49 8.85 11.98
CA VAL A 23 1.41 10.32 12.13
C VAL A 23 2.73 10.88 12.67
N GLN A 24 3.29 10.23 13.69
CA GLN A 24 4.54 10.62 14.32
C GLN A 24 5.72 10.46 13.36
N GLU A 25 5.73 9.39 12.57
CA GLU A 25 6.76 9.17 11.54
C GLU A 25 6.78 10.34 10.53
N VAL A 26 5.62 10.72 10.00
CA VAL A 26 5.53 11.82 9.02
C VAL A 26 5.89 13.15 9.66
N GLU A 27 5.45 13.41 10.89
CA GLU A 27 5.81 14.64 11.63
C GLU A 27 7.33 14.77 11.80
N GLN A 28 8.02 13.68 12.18
CA GLN A 28 9.47 13.65 12.31
C GLN A 28 10.16 13.89 10.96
N LEU A 29 9.70 13.22 9.90
CA LEU A 29 10.29 13.40 8.57
C LEU A 29 10.14 14.82 8.02
N LEU A 30 9.04 15.52 8.33
CA LEU A 30 8.84 16.91 7.95
C LEU A 30 9.77 17.89 8.70
N GLN A 31 10.34 17.49 9.84
CA GLN A 31 11.35 18.27 10.54
C GLN A 31 12.74 18.13 9.87
N GLU A 32 13.01 16.99 9.26
CA GLU A 32 14.31 16.67 8.66
C GLU A 32 14.39 16.97 7.17
N TYR A 33 13.26 16.92 6.46
CA TYR A 33 13.23 16.97 5.00
C TYR A 33 12.25 17.98 4.41
N PRO A 34 12.57 18.57 3.24
CA PRO A 34 11.65 19.46 2.53
C PRO A 34 10.34 18.76 2.16
N ARG A 35 9.23 19.46 2.41
CA ARG A 35 7.87 18.95 2.20
C ARG A 35 7.50 18.70 0.74
N ASP A 36 8.22 19.31 -0.21
CA ASP A 36 8.00 19.18 -1.65
C ASP A 36 8.69 17.94 -2.27
N LEU A 37 9.35 17.12 -1.45
CA LEU A 37 9.95 15.88 -1.93
C LEU A 37 8.89 14.91 -2.48
N PRO A 38 9.17 14.23 -3.61
CA PRO A 38 8.27 13.24 -4.20
C PRO A 38 7.85 12.13 -3.22
N SER A 39 8.70 11.79 -2.25
CA SER A 39 8.40 10.79 -1.21
C SER A 39 7.15 11.11 -0.40
N PHE A 40 6.84 12.39 -0.17
CA PHE A 40 5.65 12.82 0.57
C PHE A 40 4.35 12.71 -0.24
N SER A 41 4.42 12.40 -1.54
CA SER A 41 3.24 12.13 -2.37
C SER A 41 2.69 10.70 -2.22
N GLY A 42 3.37 9.85 -1.42
CA GLY A 42 2.94 8.48 -1.16
C GLY A 42 1.62 8.42 -0.38
N ILE A 43 0.80 7.39 -0.68
CA ILE A 43 -0.43 7.09 0.07
C ILE A 43 -0.05 6.80 1.53
N GLY A 44 -0.72 7.48 2.46
CA GLY A 44 -0.37 7.54 3.87
C GLY A 44 0.24 8.90 4.22
N TYR A 45 1.31 9.29 3.53
CA TYR A 45 2.07 10.50 3.84
C TYR A 45 1.30 11.77 3.42
N ALA A 46 0.77 11.79 2.20
CA ALA A 46 0.03 12.94 1.68
C ALA A 46 -1.23 13.25 2.53
N GLU A 47 -1.92 12.21 2.99
CA GLU A 47 -3.11 12.33 3.83
C GLU A 47 -2.74 12.75 5.25
N VAL A 48 -1.68 12.19 5.84
CA VAL A 48 -1.19 12.62 7.16
C VAL A 48 -0.78 14.08 7.14
N ILE A 49 -0.12 14.54 6.08
CA ILE A 49 0.24 15.95 5.91
C ILE A 49 -1.00 16.85 5.98
N ARG A 50 -2.09 16.47 5.28
CA ARG A 50 -3.36 17.22 5.34
C ARG A 50 -3.99 17.20 6.74
N TYR A 51 -3.85 16.08 7.46
CA TYR A 51 -4.29 15.97 8.85
C TYR A 51 -3.47 16.90 9.77
N LEU A 52 -2.15 16.93 9.60
CA LEU A 52 -1.25 17.82 10.36
C LEU A 52 -1.52 19.31 10.07
N ASP A 53 -1.95 19.64 8.85
CA ASP A 53 -2.41 21.00 8.50
C ASP A 53 -3.81 21.35 9.07
N GLY A 54 -4.47 20.40 9.74
CA GLY A 54 -5.84 20.59 10.27
C GLY A 54 -6.94 20.59 9.22
N LEU A 55 -6.67 20.10 8.00
CA LEU A 55 -7.63 20.10 6.89
C LEU A 55 -8.61 18.93 6.94
N VAL A 56 -8.27 17.87 7.68
CA VAL A 56 -9.11 16.66 7.83
C VAL A 56 -9.06 16.17 9.28
N THR A 57 -10.10 15.45 9.72
CA THR A 57 -10.09 14.77 11.02
C THR A 57 -9.27 13.48 10.96
N LYS A 58 -8.99 12.89 12.12
CA LYS A 58 -8.29 11.60 12.20
C LYS A 58 -9.10 10.46 11.57
N GLU A 59 -10.42 10.50 11.69
CA GLU A 59 -11.33 9.54 11.08
C GLU A 59 -11.32 9.68 9.55
N ALA A 60 -11.35 10.93 9.06
CA ALA A 60 -11.24 11.21 7.63
C ALA A 60 -9.89 10.79 7.05
N LEU A 61 -8.79 11.01 7.78
CA LEU A 61 -7.45 10.52 7.42
C LEU A 61 -7.45 9.00 7.14
N ILE A 62 -8.01 8.22 8.07
CA ILE A 62 -8.07 6.75 7.95
C ILE A 62 -8.87 6.34 6.71
N GLU A 63 -10.04 6.96 6.49
CA GLU A 63 -10.89 6.64 5.34
C GLU A 63 -10.26 7.04 4.01
N GLU A 64 -9.56 8.18 3.95
CA GLU A 64 -8.83 8.63 2.76
C GLU A 64 -7.69 7.67 2.40
N ILE A 65 -6.85 7.29 3.37
CA ILE A 65 -5.76 6.33 3.14
C ILE A 65 -6.34 4.98 2.67
N ALA A 66 -7.41 4.49 3.29
CA ALA A 66 -8.07 3.27 2.88
C ALA A 66 -8.65 3.38 1.47
N ALA A 67 -9.32 4.49 1.13
CA ALA A 67 -9.86 4.74 -0.20
C ALA A 67 -8.79 4.76 -1.28
N HIS A 68 -7.69 5.50 -1.07
CA HIS A 68 -6.58 5.57 -2.02
C HIS A 68 -5.85 4.24 -2.14
N THR A 69 -5.69 3.49 -1.05
CA THR A 69 -5.13 2.13 -1.08
C THR A 69 -6.01 1.19 -1.91
N ARG A 70 -7.34 1.24 -1.76
CA ARG A 70 -8.29 0.45 -2.58
C ARG A 70 -8.18 0.81 -4.06
N GLN A 71 -8.10 2.10 -4.38
CA GLN A 71 -7.93 2.55 -5.76
C GLN A 71 -6.59 2.07 -6.35
N TYR A 72 -5.51 2.11 -5.55
CA TYR A 72 -4.21 1.61 -5.96
C TYR A 72 -4.25 0.09 -6.22
N ALA A 73 -4.85 -0.69 -5.32
CA ALA A 73 -5.03 -2.14 -5.52
C ALA A 73 -5.80 -2.45 -6.82
N ARG A 74 -6.85 -1.69 -7.14
CA ARG A 74 -7.59 -1.84 -8.41
C ARG A 74 -6.71 -1.54 -9.63
N ARG A 75 -5.88 -0.50 -9.56
CA ARG A 75 -4.91 -0.16 -10.63
C ARG A 75 -3.88 -1.28 -10.80
N GLN A 76 -3.31 -1.78 -9.70
CA GLN A 76 -2.38 -2.92 -9.72
C GLN A 76 -3.00 -4.13 -10.39
N TRP A 77 -4.23 -4.49 -10.01
CA TRP A 77 -4.92 -5.63 -10.58
C TRP A 77 -5.24 -5.47 -12.07
N SER A 78 -5.64 -4.26 -12.48
CA SER A 78 -5.88 -3.93 -13.89
C SER A 78 -4.60 -4.04 -14.72
N TRP A 79 -3.46 -3.64 -14.15
CA TRP A 79 -2.16 -3.77 -14.78
C TRP A 79 -1.70 -5.23 -14.85
N TRP A 80 -1.81 -6.00 -13.76
CA TRP A 80 -1.48 -7.43 -13.72
C TRP A 80 -2.24 -8.26 -14.73
N ARG A 81 -3.54 -7.98 -14.92
CA ARG A 81 -4.37 -8.67 -15.92
C ARG A 81 -3.90 -8.49 -17.36
N ARG A 82 -3.13 -7.44 -17.66
CA ARG A 82 -2.62 -7.14 -19.00
C ARG A 82 -1.21 -7.69 -19.24
N GLU A 83 -0.52 -8.11 -18.19
CA GLU A 83 0.86 -8.57 -18.27
C GLU A 83 0.90 -10.10 -18.32
N SER A 84 1.26 -10.65 -19.49
CA SER A 84 1.29 -12.09 -19.72
C SER A 84 2.41 -12.82 -18.98
N ARG A 85 3.44 -12.09 -18.52
CA ARG A 85 4.56 -12.64 -17.74
C ARG A 85 4.21 -12.88 -16.26
N ILE A 86 3.05 -12.40 -15.80
CA ILE A 86 2.67 -12.52 -14.38
C ILE A 86 1.86 -13.79 -14.18
N GLN A 87 2.41 -14.67 -13.34
CA GLN A 87 1.72 -15.85 -12.85
C GLN A 87 1.14 -15.56 -11.45
N GLN A 88 -0.19 -15.57 -11.33
CA GLN A 88 -0.84 -15.40 -10.05
C GLN A 88 -0.82 -16.71 -9.26
N VAL A 89 -0.52 -16.61 -7.97
CA VAL A 89 -0.49 -17.72 -7.01
C VAL A 89 -1.38 -17.34 -5.83
N ALA A 90 -2.19 -18.28 -5.36
CA ALA A 90 -3.11 -18.02 -4.25
C ALA A 90 -2.42 -18.20 -2.89
N THR A 91 -1.43 -19.08 -2.82
CA THR A 91 -0.71 -19.39 -1.58
C THR A 91 0.80 -19.52 -1.79
N SER A 92 1.54 -19.49 -0.68
CA SER A 92 2.99 -19.70 -0.70
C SER A 92 3.35 -21.11 -1.15
N GLU A 93 2.55 -22.11 -0.80
CA GLU A 93 2.75 -23.51 -1.19
C GLU A 93 2.67 -23.69 -2.71
N GLU A 94 1.76 -22.98 -3.37
CA GLU A 94 1.68 -22.94 -4.84
C GLU A 94 2.88 -22.18 -5.45
N ALA A 95 3.34 -21.13 -4.78
CA ALA A 95 4.41 -20.27 -5.28
C ALA A 95 5.79 -20.95 -5.29
N VAL A 96 6.10 -21.75 -4.26
CA VAL A 96 7.42 -22.38 -4.07
C VAL A 96 7.91 -23.16 -5.29
N PRO A 97 7.17 -24.13 -5.86
CA PRO A 97 7.66 -24.89 -7.01
C PRO A 97 7.82 -24.04 -8.28
N ILE A 98 6.98 -23.01 -8.46
CA ILE A 98 7.07 -22.08 -9.60
C ILE A 98 8.37 -21.28 -9.52
N VAL A 99 8.66 -20.72 -8.34
CA VAL A 99 9.88 -19.95 -8.10
C VAL A 99 11.12 -20.83 -8.26
N GLN A 100 11.11 -22.06 -7.73
CA GLN A 100 12.21 -23.01 -7.91
C GLN A 100 12.48 -23.30 -9.40
N GLY A 101 11.43 -23.57 -10.19
CA GLY A 101 11.59 -23.79 -11.63
C GLY A 101 12.10 -22.58 -12.41
N LEU A 102 11.79 -21.36 -11.96
CA LEU A 102 12.35 -20.12 -12.56
C LEU A 102 13.85 -19.97 -12.24
N LEU A 103 14.26 -20.27 -11.02
CA LEU A 103 15.67 -20.20 -10.60
C LEU A 103 16.55 -21.21 -11.35
N GLU A 104 16.02 -22.39 -11.66
CA GLU A 104 16.72 -23.42 -12.44
C GLU A 104 16.88 -23.01 -13.92
N LYS A 105 15.84 -22.44 -14.53
CA LYS A 105 15.87 -21.95 -15.92
C LYS A 105 16.75 -20.72 -16.12
N GLY A 106 16.94 -19.89 -15.10
CA GLY A 106 17.78 -18.69 -15.15
C GLY A 106 19.28 -18.93 -14.92
N ARG A 107 19.70 -20.19 -14.70
CA ARG A 107 21.11 -20.58 -14.48
C ARG A 107 21.86 -21.02 -15.76
N THR A 108 21.19 -21.04 -16.92
CA THR A 108 21.77 -21.23 -18.25
C THR A 108 21.79 -19.91 -19.01
#